data_AF-A0A7V3YGF4-F1
#
_entry.id   AF-A0A7V3YGF4-F1
#
_cell.length_a   1.000
_cell.length_b   1.000
_cell.length_c   1.000
_cell.angle_alpha   90.00
_cell.angle_beta   90.00
_cell.angle_gamma   90.00
#
_symmetry.space_group_name_H-M   'P 1'
#
loop_
_entity.id
_entity.type
_entity.pdbx_description
1 polymer ?
#
loop_
_entity_poly.entity_id
_entity_poly.type
_entity_poly.pdbx_seq_one_letter_code
_entity_poly.pdbx_strand_id
1 'polypeptide(L)'
;MGESARSVKEVVGMSSFLEVARRTGVSIVERDGALFFEGPYAGKKKPLGPLVGKTIGLLVASEFSDFQAYYLAEYLSEFGGWPEFLLVDWVTWKWTRPHVKGKGVTGMWDMSVDPIPTISPNRYGFRPLREARPEEYDALVVLGGHSADVMMTEDEVIRFLQALEERGALVGAIGDGGLTLISAGLLQGRRATGSKVVSFLLRRMKVFEDAPVVLDGNILTARDTVDTPRFVRWLCRYFDPAFSDERENILRGKRVVIVAGEDFEDVELVVPVLEFLFRGAEVCL
;
A
#
# COMPACT_ATOMS: atom_id res chain seq x y z
N MET A 1 18.00 -48.03 15.03
CA MET A 1 16.59 -48.08 14.59
C MET A 1 15.99 -46.75 14.97
N GLY A 2 16.19 -45.67 14.21
CA GLY A 2 15.57 -45.45 12.92
C GLY A 2 14.42 -44.46 13.13
N GLU A 3 14.74 -43.22 13.53
CA GLU A 3 13.76 -42.14 13.60
C GLU A 3 13.24 -41.90 12.18
N SER A 4 11.98 -42.26 11.98
CA SER A 4 11.25 -42.03 10.75
C SER A 4 11.25 -40.53 10.47
N ALA A 5 11.99 -40.13 9.43
CA ALA A 5 11.87 -38.81 8.82
C ALA A 5 10.40 -38.64 8.40
N ARG A 6 9.64 -37.88 9.18
CA ARG A 6 8.32 -37.42 8.76
C ARG A 6 8.50 -36.68 7.45
N SER A 7 7.81 -37.13 6.40
CA SER A 7 7.89 -36.46 5.11
C SER A 7 7.41 -35.02 5.26
N VAL A 8 7.97 -34.10 4.47
CA VAL A 8 7.60 -32.68 4.43
C VAL A 8 6.09 -32.45 4.29
N LYS A 9 5.34 -33.45 3.79
CA LYS A 9 3.86 -33.47 3.71
C LYS A 9 3.14 -33.44 5.04
N GLU A 10 3.74 -33.89 6.15
CA GLU A 10 3.05 -34.00 7.45
C GLU A 10 3.20 -32.76 8.35
N VAL A 11 4.14 -31.86 8.06
CA VAL A 11 4.42 -30.69 8.93
C VAL A 11 3.60 -29.46 8.52
N VAL A 12 3.09 -29.41 7.30
CA VAL A 12 2.22 -28.35 6.78
C VAL A 12 1.17 -29.03 5.91
N GLY A 13 -0.12 -28.91 6.22
CA GLY A 13 -1.18 -29.53 5.42
C GLY A 13 -1.04 -29.10 3.95
N MET A 14 -0.55 -29.96 3.07
CA MET A 14 -0.18 -29.59 1.68
C MET A 14 -1.38 -29.30 0.76
N SER A 15 -2.61 -29.32 1.28
CA SER A 15 -3.76 -28.64 0.68
C SER A 15 -3.70 -27.10 0.81
N SER A 16 -2.71 -26.50 1.51
CA SER A 16 -2.79 -25.12 2.04
C SER A 16 -1.97 -24.00 1.38
N PHE A 17 -1.06 -24.27 0.43
CA PHE A 17 -0.26 -23.20 -0.22
C PHE A 17 -0.42 -23.17 -1.75
N LEU A 18 -0.39 -24.34 -2.37
CA LEU A 18 -0.53 -24.49 -3.82
C LEU A 18 -1.90 -24.02 -4.30
N GLU A 19 -2.96 -24.29 -3.53
CA GLU A 19 -4.31 -23.81 -3.83
C GLU A 19 -4.40 -22.29 -3.77
N VAL A 20 -3.79 -21.68 -2.75
CA VAL A 20 -3.76 -20.21 -2.61
C VAL A 20 -2.99 -19.56 -3.77
N ALA A 21 -1.87 -20.14 -4.20
CA ALA A 21 -1.15 -19.66 -5.38
C ALA A 21 -2.03 -19.73 -6.65
N ARG A 22 -2.72 -20.85 -6.88
CA ARG A 22 -3.62 -21.01 -8.03
C ARG A 22 -4.75 -19.98 -8.08
N ARG A 23 -5.33 -19.62 -6.93
CA ARG A 23 -6.38 -18.57 -6.84
C ARG A 23 -5.90 -17.21 -7.35
N THR A 24 -4.60 -16.97 -7.38
CA THR A 24 -4.00 -15.72 -7.90
C THR A 24 -3.61 -15.80 -9.39
N GLY A 25 -3.88 -16.92 -10.05
CA GLY A 25 -3.46 -17.16 -11.44
C GLY A 25 -2.01 -17.65 -11.59
N VAL A 26 -1.36 -17.99 -10.47
CA VAL A 26 0.01 -18.52 -10.42
C VAL A 26 -0.01 -20.06 -10.40
N SER A 27 0.87 -20.68 -11.19
CA SER A 27 1.08 -22.13 -11.14
C SER A 27 2.31 -22.46 -10.31
N ILE A 28 2.16 -23.31 -9.29
CA ILE A 28 3.29 -23.89 -8.56
C ILE A 28 3.28 -25.39 -8.81
N VAL A 29 4.40 -25.93 -9.31
CA VAL A 29 4.57 -27.35 -9.64
C VAL A 29 5.66 -27.96 -8.77
N GLU A 30 5.46 -29.21 -8.33
CA GLU A 30 6.48 -29.98 -7.63
C GLU A 30 7.24 -30.83 -8.65
N ARG A 31 8.57 -30.71 -8.72
CA ARG A 31 9.44 -31.59 -9.50
C ARG A 31 10.62 -32.00 -8.63
N ASP A 32 10.87 -33.31 -8.56
CA ASP A 32 11.98 -33.89 -7.80
C ASP A 32 12.05 -33.41 -6.33
N GLY A 33 10.88 -33.19 -5.70
CA GLY A 33 10.75 -32.72 -4.32
C GLY A 33 10.98 -31.21 -4.11
N ALA A 34 11.21 -30.45 -5.17
CA ALA A 34 11.28 -28.98 -5.14
C ALA A 34 10.00 -28.34 -5.72
N LEU A 35 9.58 -27.22 -5.14
CA LEU A 35 8.45 -26.43 -5.63
C LEU A 35 8.94 -25.32 -6.56
N PHE A 36 8.42 -25.28 -7.78
CA PHE A 36 8.74 -24.29 -8.80
C PHE A 36 7.54 -23.39 -9.03
N PHE A 37 7.77 -22.08 -9.04
CA PHE A 37 6.83 -21.12 -9.61
C PHE A 37 6.98 -21.17 -11.14
N GLU A 38 5.89 -21.45 -11.85
CA GLU A 38 5.82 -21.42 -13.31
C GLU A 38 4.67 -20.53 -13.80
N GLY A 39 4.84 -19.94 -14.97
CA GLY A 39 3.80 -19.17 -15.65
C GLY A 39 4.15 -17.71 -15.90
N PRO A 40 3.35 -17.01 -16.73
CA PRO A 40 3.73 -15.71 -17.29
C PRO A 40 3.61 -14.55 -16.30
N TYR A 41 3.12 -14.80 -15.08
CA TYR A 41 2.79 -13.79 -14.07
C TYR A 41 3.81 -13.67 -12.92
N ALA A 42 4.95 -14.37 -13.01
CA ALA A 42 6.08 -14.13 -12.10
C ALA A 42 6.50 -12.65 -12.21
N GLY A 43 6.38 -11.89 -11.12
CA GLY A 43 6.75 -10.47 -11.09
C GLY A 43 5.84 -9.56 -11.91
N LYS A 44 4.61 -9.97 -12.26
CA LYS A 44 3.64 -9.10 -12.98
C LYS A 44 2.37 -8.90 -12.17
N LYS A 45 1.56 -7.89 -12.54
CA LYS A 45 0.20 -7.74 -12.04
C LYS A 45 -0.57 -9.06 -12.22
N LYS A 46 -1.23 -9.50 -11.14
CA LYS A 46 -1.97 -10.76 -11.15
C LYS A 46 -3.29 -10.62 -11.92
N PRO A 47 -3.67 -11.64 -12.71
CA PRO A 47 -4.91 -11.59 -13.50
C PRO A 47 -6.17 -11.83 -12.66
N LEU A 48 -6.03 -12.34 -11.43
CA LEU A 48 -7.10 -12.66 -10.50
C LEU A 48 -6.83 -11.99 -9.15
N GLY A 49 -7.89 -11.51 -8.49
CA GLY A 49 -7.83 -10.85 -7.20
C GLY A 49 -8.96 -9.86 -6.96
N PRO A 50 -9.10 -9.34 -5.74
CA PRO A 50 -10.20 -8.47 -5.33
C PRO A 50 -10.17 -7.09 -6.01
N LEU A 51 -9.04 -6.70 -6.62
CA LEU A 51 -8.85 -5.42 -7.29
C LEU A 51 -8.79 -5.55 -8.82
N VAL A 52 -9.13 -6.71 -9.38
CA VAL A 52 -9.10 -6.90 -10.84
C VAL A 52 -9.97 -5.86 -11.54
N GLY A 53 -9.38 -5.17 -12.51
CA GLY A 53 -10.06 -4.12 -13.29
C GLY A 53 -10.19 -2.79 -12.57
N LYS A 54 -9.63 -2.65 -11.35
CA LYS A 54 -9.64 -1.41 -10.58
C LYS A 54 -8.41 -0.57 -10.83
N THR A 55 -8.62 0.73 -11.00
CA THR A 55 -7.55 1.73 -11.07
C THR A 55 -7.52 2.52 -9.76
N ILE A 56 -6.38 2.49 -9.07
CA ILE A 56 -6.18 3.12 -7.77
C ILE A 56 -5.15 4.23 -7.92
N GLY A 57 -5.59 5.48 -7.79
CA GLY A 57 -4.70 6.63 -7.79
C GLY A 57 -3.94 6.71 -6.47
N LEU A 58 -2.64 6.98 -6.53
CA LEU A 58 -1.76 7.18 -5.38
C LEU A 58 -1.23 8.62 -5.43
N LEU A 59 -1.86 9.51 -4.65
CA LEU A 59 -1.54 10.92 -4.69
C LEU A 59 -0.28 11.21 -3.86
N VAL A 60 0.72 11.81 -4.51
CA VAL A 60 2.02 12.10 -3.91
C VAL A 60 2.53 13.48 -4.32
N ALA A 61 3.23 14.14 -3.40
CA ALA A 61 4.06 15.31 -3.63
C ALA A 61 5.47 15.02 -3.08
N SER A 62 6.42 15.93 -3.30
CA SER A 62 7.76 15.82 -2.73
C SER A 62 7.74 15.51 -1.23
N GLU A 63 8.64 14.63 -0.80
CA GLU A 63 8.75 14.09 0.55
C GLU A 63 7.55 13.19 0.96
N PHE A 64 7.00 12.42 0.02
CA PHE A 64 6.04 11.35 0.34
C PHE A 64 6.70 10.21 1.13
N SER A 65 5.91 9.39 1.81
CA SER A 65 6.43 8.19 2.47
C SER A 65 6.82 7.11 1.48
N ASP A 66 8.12 6.88 1.33
CA ASP A 66 8.72 5.89 0.42
C ASP A 66 8.13 4.50 0.70
N PHE A 67 8.16 4.05 1.95
CA PHE A 67 7.66 2.72 2.32
C PHE A 67 6.15 2.53 2.10
N GLN A 68 5.34 3.59 2.21
CA GLN A 68 3.92 3.49 1.83
C GLN A 68 3.78 3.34 0.32
N ALA A 69 4.49 4.17 -0.46
CA ALA A 69 4.45 4.16 -1.92
C ALA A 69 4.85 2.79 -2.48
N TYR A 70 5.99 2.27 -2.05
CA TYR A 70 6.53 1.01 -2.57
C TYR A 70 5.67 -0.18 -2.16
N TYR A 71 5.21 -0.23 -0.91
CA TYR A 71 4.27 -1.27 -0.48
C TYR A 71 2.98 -1.25 -1.29
N LEU A 72 2.41 -0.06 -1.54
CA LEU A 72 1.17 0.09 -2.33
C LEU A 72 1.38 -0.32 -3.80
N ALA A 73 2.49 0.09 -4.43
CA ALA A 73 2.82 -0.28 -5.80
C ALA A 73 2.94 -1.81 -5.97
N GLU A 74 3.58 -2.48 -5.01
CA GLU A 74 3.69 -3.93 -5.01
C GLU A 74 2.35 -4.61 -4.75
N TYR A 75 1.71 -4.33 -3.61
CA TYR A 75 0.59 -5.16 -3.16
C TYR A 75 -0.72 -4.86 -3.87
N LEU A 76 -0.99 -3.63 -4.31
CA LEU A 76 -2.21 -3.36 -5.09
C LEU A 76 -2.20 -4.14 -6.41
N SER A 77 -1.04 -4.24 -7.07
CA SER A 77 -0.88 -5.03 -8.29
C SER A 77 -0.86 -6.54 -8.04
N GLU A 78 -0.38 -6.99 -6.87
CA GLU A 78 -0.54 -8.39 -6.43
C GLU A 78 -2.02 -8.78 -6.25
N PHE A 79 -2.89 -7.84 -5.91
CA PHE A 79 -4.34 -8.07 -5.79
C PHE A 79 -5.11 -7.78 -7.08
N GLY A 80 -4.41 -7.54 -8.20
CA GLY A 80 -4.98 -7.37 -9.53
C GLY A 80 -5.32 -5.93 -9.93
N GLY A 81 -5.08 -4.97 -9.04
CA GLY A 81 -5.32 -3.55 -9.27
C GLY A 81 -4.24 -2.89 -10.11
N TRP A 82 -4.56 -1.73 -10.69
CA TRP A 82 -3.61 -0.83 -11.34
C TRP A 82 -3.34 0.37 -10.41
N PRO A 83 -2.25 0.34 -9.62
CA PRO A 83 -1.79 1.52 -8.90
C PRO A 83 -1.19 2.54 -9.88
N GLU A 84 -1.58 3.79 -9.77
CA GLU A 84 -1.03 4.88 -10.58
C GLU A 84 -0.66 6.08 -9.71
N PHE A 85 0.61 6.44 -9.67
CA PHE A 85 1.09 7.60 -8.91
C PHE A 85 0.71 8.90 -9.61
N LEU A 86 0.02 9.78 -8.88
CA LEU A 86 -0.38 11.10 -9.34
C LEU A 86 0.52 12.13 -8.69
N LEU A 87 1.38 12.73 -9.52
CA LEU A 87 2.46 13.58 -9.05
C LEU A 87 1.97 15.03 -8.94
N VAL A 88 2.03 15.58 -7.74
CA VAL A 88 1.91 17.02 -7.47
C VAL A 88 3.30 17.64 -7.65
N ASP A 89 3.64 17.93 -8.90
CA ASP A 89 4.99 18.27 -9.35
C ASP A 89 5.26 19.78 -9.49
N TRP A 90 4.25 20.62 -9.26
CA TRP A 90 4.36 22.07 -9.38
C TRP A 90 4.77 22.78 -8.09
N VAL A 91 4.87 22.05 -6.97
CA VAL A 91 5.15 22.65 -5.66
C VAL A 91 6.65 22.83 -5.47
N THR A 92 7.06 24.10 -5.30
CA THR A 92 8.46 24.53 -5.28
C THR A 92 8.91 25.10 -3.93
N TRP A 93 8.09 25.03 -2.87
CA TRP A 93 8.49 25.53 -1.55
C TRP A 93 8.94 24.41 -0.60
N LYS A 94 8.64 23.15 -0.94
CA LYS A 94 9.07 21.97 -0.19
C LYS A 94 9.88 21.06 -1.11
N TRP A 95 11.15 20.92 -0.77
CA TRP A 95 12.13 20.29 -1.63
C TRP A 95 12.64 18.99 -1.03
N THR A 96 12.80 18.02 -1.93
CA THR A 96 13.52 16.78 -1.73
C THR A 96 15.01 17.07 -1.46
N ARG A 97 15.68 16.31 -0.59
CA ARG A 97 17.10 16.52 -0.23
C ARG A 97 18.03 15.54 -1.00
N PRO A 98 19.13 16.00 -1.64
CA PRO A 98 19.50 17.40 -1.89
C PRO A 98 18.52 18.07 -2.86
N HIS A 99 18.31 19.38 -2.66
CA HIS A 99 17.46 20.17 -3.54
C HIS A 99 18.20 20.45 -4.85
N VAL A 100 17.78 19.76 -5.92
CA VAL A 100 18.36 19.90 -7.27
C VAL A 100 17.27 20.28 -8.26
N LYS A 101 17.58 21.21 -9.16
CA LYS A 101 16.66 21.61 -10.23
C LYS A 101 16.39 20.41 -11.15
N GLY A 102 15.11 20.08 -11.33
CA GLY A 102 14.68 18.96 -12.19
C GLY A 102 14.57 17.61 -11.48
N LYS A 103 14.72 17.55 -10.15
CA LYS A 103 14.70 16.29 -9.37
C LYS A 103 13.34 15.58 -9.26
N GLY A 104 12.27 16.15 -9.85
CA GLY A 104 10.94 15.54 -9.81
C GLY A 104 10.39 15.38 -8.39
N VAL A 105 9.36 14.56 -8.26
CA VAL A 105 8.75 14.21 -6.96
C VAL A 105 9.44 12.96 -6.42
N THR A 106 10.20 13.11 -5.33
CA THR A 106 10.82 11.98 -4.61
C THR A 106 10.32 11.89 -3.18
N GLY A 107 10.45 10.70 -2.59
CA GLY A 107 10.06 10.43 -1.22
C GLY A 107 11.02 11.05 -0.22
N MET A 108 10.72 10.88 1.06
CA MET A 108 11.56 11.46 2.11
C MET A 108 13.00 10.93 2.03
N TRP A 109 13.19 9.66 1.66
CA TRP A 109 14.51 9.02 1.51
C TRP A 109 15.02 9.06 0.06
N ASP A 110 14.55 10.05 -0.70
CA ASP A 110 14.97 10.32 -2.07
C ASP A 110 14.64 9.23 -3.10
N MET A 111 13.68 8.36 -2.80
CA MET A 111 13.26 7.33 -3.72
C MET A 111 12.25 7.89 -4.74
N SER A 112 12.41 7.52 -6.01
CA SER A 112 11.51 7.97 -7.08
C SER A 112 10.35 6.98 -7.31
N VAL A 113 9.18 7.52 -7.63
CA VAL A 113 8.05 6.75 -8.19
C VAL A 113 7.92 6.88 -9.71
N ASP A 114 8.78 7.70 -10.32
CA ASP A 114 8.86 8.00 -11.75
C ASP A 114 10.30 7.79 -12.26
N PRO A 115 10.59 6.60 -12.82
CA PRO A 115 10.01 5.31 -12.44
C PRO A 115 10.65 4.79 -11.13
N ILE A 116 9.94 3.88 -10.46
CA ILE A 116 10.52 2.97 -9.46
C ILE A 116 11.48 1.99 -10.15
N PRO A 117 12.80 2.02 -9.84
CA PRO A 117 13.81 1.22 -10.56
C PRO A 117 13.77 -0.28 -10.23
N THR A 118 13.27 -0.67 -9.05
CA THR A 118 13.31 -2.05 -8.53
C THR A 118 12.03 -2.84 -8.78
N ILE A 119 10.96 -2.21 -9.28
CA ILE A 119 9.68 -2.87 -9.54
C ILE A 119 9.56 -3.19 -11.03
N SER A 120 9.11 -4.42 -11.33
CA SER A 120 8.94 -4.89 -12.71
C SER A 120 8.02 -3.97 -13.54
N PRO A 121 8.31 -3.77 -14.84
CA PRO A 121 7.41 -3.04 -15.75
C PRO A 121 5.99 -3.64 -15.76
N ASN A 122 4.97 -2.78 -15.93
CA ASN A 122 3.54 -3.14 -15.94
C ASN A 122 2.95 -3.57 -14.58
N ARG A 123 3.51 -3.07 -13.48
CA ARG A 123 2.91 -3.24 -12.14
C ARG A 123 2.24 -1.97 -11.62
N TYR A 124 2.66 -0.81 -12.10
CA TYR A 124 2.13 0.49 -11.73
C TYR A 124 2.32 1.46 -12.89
N GLY A 125 1.64 2.61 -12.81
CA GLY A 125 1.88 3.78 -13.66
C GLY A 125 2.23 5.01 -12.83
N PHE A 126 2.61 6.08 -13.49
CA PHE A 126 2.74 7.41 -12.89
C PHE A 126 2.42 8.47 -13.94
N ARG A 127 1.94 9.64 -13.51
CA ARG A 127 1.76 10.84 -14.34
C ARG A 127 1.57 12.09 -13.48
N PRO A 128 1.79 13.30 -14.02
CA PRO A 128 1.37 14.53 -13.36
C PRO A 128 -0.12 14.52 -13.03
N LEU A 129 -0.51 15.00 -11.84
CA LEU A 129 -1.92 15.08 -11.43
C LEU A 129 -2.75 15.93 -12.42
N ARG A 130 -2.14 16.95 -13.04
CA ARG A 130 -2.79 17.82 -14.03
C ARG A 130 -3.17 17.12 -15.34
N GLU A 131 -2.61 15.94 -15.59
CA GLU A 131 -2.94 15.10 -16.76
C GLU A 131 -3.93 13.97 -16.40
N ALA A 132 -4.32 13.88 -15.13
CA ALA A 132 -5.29 12.92 -14.64
C ALA A 132 -6.69 13.54 -14.58
N ARG A 133 -7.71 12.69 -14.71
CA ARG A 133 -9.10 13.08 -14.47
C ARG A 133 -9.72 12.19 -13.39
N PRO A 134 -10.51 12.75 -12.45
CA PRO A 134 -11.09 11.96 -11.34
C PRO A 134 -11.85 10.72 -11.80
N GLU A 135 -12.48 10.76 -12.98
CA GLU A 135 -13.33 9.70 -13.53
C GLU A 135 -12.57 8.41 -13.88
N GLU A 136 -11.25 8.50 -13.99
CA GLU A 136 -10.37 7.40 -14.38
C GLU A 136 -10.02 6.46 -13.22
N TYR A 137 -10.42 6.81 -11.99
CA TYR A 137 -10.04 6.09 -10.78
C TYR A 137 -11.27 5.56 -10.02
N ASP A 138 -11.18 4.32 -9.59
CA ASP A 138 -12.15 3.68 -8.67
C ASP A 138 -11.87 4.09 -7.21
N ALA A 139 -10.61 4.36 -6.90
CA ALA A 139 -10.15 4.81 -5.59
C ALA A 139 -8.99 5.80 -5.71
N LEU A 140 -8.86 6.70 -4.74
CA LEU A 140 -7.71 7.57 -4.58
C LEU A 140 -7.15 7.47 -3.15
N VAL A 141 -5.85 7.29 -3.01
CA VAL A 141 -5.15 7.20 -1.72
C VAL A 141 -4.15 8.34 -1.61
N VAL A 142 -4.29 9.17 -0.59
CA VAL A 142 -3.33 10.22 -0.24
C VAL A 142 -2.27 9.62 0.67
N LEU A 143 -1.03 9.58 0.19
CA LEU A 143 0.08 9.07 0.98
C LEU A 143 0.53 10.10 2.02
N GLY A 144 1.08 9.59 3.12
CA GLY A 144 1.69 10.39 4.17
C GLY A 144 3.15 10.71 3.88
N GLY A 145 3.92 10.86 4.97
CA GLY A 145 5.18 11.59 4.92
C GLY A 145 4.90 13.09 4.95
N HIS A 146 5.86 13.85 4.48
CA HIS A 146 5.80 15.31 4.45
C HIS A 146 5.10 15.86 3.19
N SER A 147 4.73 15.00 2.23
CA SER A 147 3.94 15.37 1.05
C SER A 147 2.56 15.92 1.41
N ALA A 148 1.94 15.43 2.49
CA ALA A 148 0.60 15.85 2.89
C ALA A 148 0.56 17.32 3.33
N ASP A 149 1.63 17.82 3.96
CA ASP A 149 1.78 19.23 4.36
C ASP A 149 1.75 20.17 3.15
N VAL A 150 2.15 19.67 1.97
CA VAL A 150 2.07 20.36 0.69
C VAL A 150 0.66 20.25 0.15
N MET A 151 0.19 19.02 -0.05
CA MET A 151 -1.06 18.75 -0.75
C MET A 151 -2.28 19.36 -0.05
N MET A 152 -2.23 19.50 1.27
CA MET A 152 -3.31 20.10 2.06
C MET A 152 -3.55 21.60 1.78
N THR A 153 -2.62 22.28 1.09
CA THR A 153 -2.74 23.70 0.71
C THR A 153 -3.00 23.92 -0.78
N GLU A 154 -3.10 22.86 -1.57
CA GLU A 154 -3.24 22.94 -3.02
C GLU A 154 -4.70 22.79 -3.46
N ASP A 155 -5.31 23.88 -3.95
CA ASP A 155 -6.72 23.88 -4.37
C ASP A 155 -7.03 22.88 -5.48
N GLU A 156 -6.08 22.63 -6.39
CA GLU A 156 -6.23 21.62 -7.45
C GLU A 156 -6.34 20.21 -6.87
N VAL A 157 -5.56 19.90 -5.83
CA VAL A 157 -5.63 18.62 -5.12
C VAL A 157 -6.96 18.48 -4.38
N ILE A 158 -7.38 19.53 -3.67
CA ILE A 158 -8.63 19.54 -2.92
C ILE A 158 -9.83 19.29 -3.84
N ARG A 159 -9.91 20.01 -4.97
CA ARG A 159 -10.97 19.83 -5.97
C ARG A 159 -10.97 18.43 -6.57
N PHE A 160 -9.79 17.86 -6.83
CA PHE A 160 -9.68 16.50 -7.38
C PHE A 160 -10.25 15.47 -6.39
N LEU A 161 -9.90 15.57 -5.10
CA LEU A 161 -10.43 14.71 -4.04
C LEU A 161 -11.94 14.85 -3.86
N GLN A 162 -12.47 16.08 -3.87
CA GLN A 162 -13.90 16.34 -3.76
C GLN A 162 -14.67 15.75 -4.95
N ALA A 163 -14.17 15.89 -6.18
CA ALA A 163 -14.81 15.32 -7.37
C ALA A 163 -14.86 13.77 -7.36
N LEU A 164 -13.88 13.11 -6.74
CA LEU A 164 -13.94 11.65 -6.49
C LEU A 164 -15.01 11.31 -5.44
N GLU A 165 -15.05 12.05 -4.34
CA GLU A 165 -16.01 11.81 -3.25
C GLU A 165 -17.46 12.03 -3.69
N GLU A 166 -17.73 13.09 -4.45
CA GLU A 166 -19.06 13.38 -5.02
C GLU A 166 -19.58 12.24 -5.91
N ARG A 167 -18.67 11.48 -6.54
CA ARG A 167 -18.99 10.30 -7.36
C ARG A 167 -19.14 9.02 -6.54
N GLY A 168 -18.90 9.06 -5.23
CA GLY A 168 -18.91 7.90 -4.35
C GLY A 168 -17.70 6.97 -4.52
N ALA A 169 -16.63 7.44 -5.17
CA ALA A 169 -15.39 6.67 -5.23
C ALA A 169 -14.76 6.55 -3.83
N LEU A 170 -13.94 5.52 -3.61
CA LEU A 170 -13.22 5.40 -2.35
C LEU A 170 -12.13 6.46 -2.27
N VAL A 171 -12.12 7.25 -1.20
CA VAL A 171 -11.04 8.19 -0.91
C VAL A 171 -10.38 7.77 0.39
N GLY A 172 -9.07 7.55 0.34
CA GLY A 172 -8.33 7.10 1.50
C GLY A 172 -7.08 7.90 1.81
N ALA A 173 -6.57 7.73 3.02
CA ALA A 173 -5.33 8.35 3.46
C ALA A 173 -4.58 7.50 4.49
N ILE A 174 -3.25 7.56 4.46
CA ILE A 174 -2.38 6.86 5.40
C ILE A 174 -1.48 7.88 6.10
N GLY A 175 -1.36 7.78 7.42
CA GLY A 175 -0.45 8.66 8.17
C GLY A 175 -0.87 10.12 8.09
N ASP A 176 0.08 10.95 7.69
CA ASP A 176 -0.13 12.39 7.53
C ASP A 176 -0.99 12.75 6.31
N GLY A 177 -1.24 11.83 5.37
CA GLY A 177 -2.15 12.05 4.23
C GLY A 177 -3.56 12.48 4.66
N GLY A 178 -3.95 12.17 5.90
CA GLY A 178 -5.21 12.62 6.49
C GLY A 178 -5.32 14.15 6.59
N LEU A 179 -4.21 14.89 6.63
CA LEU A 179 -4.21 16.36 6.60
C LEU A 179 -4.90 16.89 5.34
N THR A 180 -4.64 16.28 4.19
CA THR A 180 -5.24 16.68 2.92
C THR A 180 -6.75 16.39 2.90
N LEU A 181 -7.18 15.25 3.46
CA LEU A 181 -8.61 14.93 3.59
C LEU A 181 -9.33 15.88 4.57
N ILE A 182 -8.66 16.32 5.63
CA ILE A 182 -9.18 17.35 6.55
C ILE A 182 -9.38 18.67 5.77
N SER A 183 -8.37 19.14 5.04
CA SER A 183 -8.47 20.38 4.23
C SER A 183 -9.54 20.28 3.15
N ALA A 184 -9.73 19.11 2.54
CA ALA A 184 -10.77 18.89 1.54
C ALA A 184 -12.19 18.79 2.14
N GLY A 185 -12.32 18.79 3.46
CA GLY A 185 -13.62 18.72 4.16
C GLY A 185 -14.21 17.31 4.22
N LEU A 186 -13.48 16.28 3.79
CA LEU A 186 -14.01 14.93 3.59
C LEU A 186 -14.18 14.12 4.90
N LEU A 187 -13.61 14.60 6.01
CA LEU A 187 -13.69 13.93 7.32
C LEU A 187 -14.75 14.56 8.26
N GLN A 188 -15.49 15.57 7.80
CA GLN A 188 -16.47 16.23 8.65
C GLN A 188 -17.62 15.28 8.98
N GLY A 189 -17.77 14.93 10.26
CA GLY A 189 -18.82 14.02 10.74
C GLY A 189 -18.59 12.54 10.40
N ARG A 190 -17.40 12.16 9.93
CA ARG A 190 -17.04 10.78 9.54
C ARG A 190 -15.91 10.27 10.41
N ARG A 191 -16.04 9.07 10.96
CA ARG A 191 -15.01 8.47 11.82
C ARG A 191 -13.73 8.24 11.03
N ALA A 192 -12.59 8.58 11.63
CA ALA A 192 -11.29 8.48 10.99
C ALA A 192 -10.16 8.21 11.99
N THR A 193 -9.07 7.66 11.48
CA THR A 193 -7.80 7.52 12.19
C THR A 193 -6.68 8.23 11.40
N GLY A 194 -5.46 8.23 11.92
CA GLY A 194 -4.32 8.85 11.24
C GLY A 194 -3.09 8.93 12.15
N SER A 195 -2.06 9.62 11.66
CA SER A 195 -0.81 9.83 12.39
C SER A 195 -1.04 10.53 13.73
N LYS A 196 0.02 10.67 14.53
CA LYS A 196 -0.03 11.49 15.75
C LYS A 196 -0.48 12.93 15.48
N VAL A 197 -0.10 13.52 14.35
CA VAL A 197 -0.49 14.88 13.96
C VAL A 197 -1.95 14.91 13.51
N VAL A 198 -2.35 13.99 12.64
CA VAL A 198 -3.73 13.91 12.14
C VAL A 198 -4.71 13.61 13.28
N SER A 199 -4.42 12.62 14.13
CA SER A 199 -5.26 12.26 15.28
C SER A 199 -5.49 13.44 16.24
N PHE A 200 -4.49 14.32 16.42
CA PHE A 200 -4.65 15.54 17.23
C PHE A 200 -5.71 16.50 16.66
N LEU A 201 -5.81 16.61 15.33
CA LEU A 201 -6.86 17.39 14.66
C LEU A 201 -8.21 16.67 14.68
N LEU A 202 -8.24 15.37 14.37
CA LEU A 202 -9.47 14.58 14.37
C LEU A 202 -10.16 14.55 15.75
N ARG A 203 -9.39 14.56 16.85
CA ARG A 203 -9.94 14.66 18.22
C ARG A 203 -10.68 15.98 18.45
N ARG A 204 -10.20 17.09 17.88
CA ARG A 204 -10.88 18.41 17.95
C ARG A 204 -12.15 18.43 17.12
N MET A 205 -12.13 17.73 15.99
CA MET A 205 -13.30 17.52 15.13
C MET A 205 -14.29 16.50 15.73
N LYS A 206 -13.93 15.81 16.82
CA LYS A 206 -14.72 14.75 17.48
C LYS A 206 -15.04 13.56 16.58
N VAL A 207 -14.11 13.21 15.68
CA VAL A 207 -14.26 12.09 14.75
C VAL A 207 -13.13 11.06 14.83
N PHE A 208 -12.18 11.26 15.75
CA PHE A 208 -11.06 10.34 15.91
C PHE A 208 -11.48 9.00 16.50
N GLU A 209 -11.02 7.92 15.88
CA GLU A 209 -11.10 6.55 16.39
C GLU A 209 -9.69 5.98 16.58
N ASP A 210 -9.44 5.37 17.74
CA ASP A 210 -8.17 4.71 18.05
C ASP A 210 -8.14 3.29 17.47
N ALA A 211 -8.02 3.21 16.15
CA ALA A 211 -7.94 1.96 15.41
C ALA A 211 -6.82 2.00 14.35
N PRO A 212 -6.21 0.86 14.00
CA PRO A 212 -5.24 0.74 12.91
C PRO A 212 -5.74 1.27 11.57
N VAL A 213 -6.98 0.94 11.25
CA VAL A 213 -7.66 1.31 10.01
C VAL A 213 -9.12 1.60 10.35
N VAL A 214 -9.68 2.64 9.74
CA VAL A 214 -11.10 3.01 9.86
C VAL A 214 -11.67 3.16 8.45
N LEU A 215 -12.72 2.40 8.16
CA LEU A 215 -13.56 2.58 6.99
C LEU A 215 -14.92 3.10 7.46
N ASP A 216 -15.25 4.33 7.08
CA ASP A 216 -16.56 4.94 7.32
C ASP A 216 -17.14 5.29 5.95
N GLY A 217 -18.15 4.57 5.48
CA GLY A 217 -18.66 4.67 4.10
C GLY A 217 -17.58 4.40 3.05
N ASN A 218 -17.31 5.37 2.19
CA ASN A 218 -16.25 5.36 1.16
C ASN A 218 -14.94 6.03 1.62
N ILE A 219 -14.81 6.40 2.90
CA ILE A 219 -13.59 7.02 3.45
C ILE A 219 -12.77 5.99 4.20
N LEU A 220 -11.54 5.73 3.74
CA LEU A 220 -10.63 4.74 4.33
C LEU A 220 -9.37 5.41 4.91
N THR A 221 -9.15 5.32 6.22
CA THR A 221 -7.99 5.96 6.86
C THR A 221 -7.15 4.95 7.64
N ALA A 222 -5.83 5.14 7.70
CA ALA A 222 -4.89 4.34 8.49
C ALA A 222 -3.88 5.20 9.25
N ARG A 223 -3.40 4.69 10.40
CA ARG A 223 -2.58 5.47 11.33
C ARG A 223 -1.21 5.86 10.79
N ASP A 224 -0.46 4.91 10.27
CA ASP A 224 0.92 5.12 9.86
C ASP A 224 1.39 3.99 8.90
N THR A 225 2.68 4.01 8.58
CA THR A 225 3.30 3.06 7.65
C THR A 225 3.16 1.60 8.08
N VAL A 226 3.15 1.27 9.39
CA VAL A 226 3.01 -0.13 9.85
C VAL A 226 1.61 -0.69 9.58
N ASP A 227 0.62 0.18 9.40
CA ASP A 227 -0.75 -0.19 9.09
C ASP A 227 -1.05 -0.21 7.57
N THR A 228 -0.09 0.14 6.70
CA THR A 228 -0.23 0.04 5.23
C THR A 228 -0.67 -1.36 4.76
N PRO A 229 -0.09 -2.47 5.27
CA PRO A 229 -0.59 -3.81 4.97
C PRO A 229 -2.07 -3.98 5.25
N ARG A 230 -2.54 -3.52 6.42
CA ARG A 230 -3.97 -3.62 6.80
C ARG A 230 -4.82 -2.73 5.91
N PHE A 231 -4.39 -1.51 5.63
CA PHE A 231 -5.06 -0.57 4.73
C PHE A 231 -5.36 -1.22 3.38
N VAL A 232 -4.36 -1.86 2.75
CA VAL A 232 -4.54 -2.55 1.47
C VAL A 232 -5.61 -3.64 1.55
N ARG A 233 -5.64 -4.45 2.61
CA ARG A 233 -6.67 -5.51 2.75
C ARG A 233 -8.06 -4.93 2.97
N TRP A 234 -8.18 -3.81 3.67
CA TRP A 234 -9.46 -3.11 3.79
C TRP A 234 -9.93 -2.49 2.47
N LEU A 235 -9.00 -1.95 1.66
CA LEU A 235 -9.30 -1.49 0.31
C LEU A 235 -9.77 -2.67 -0.58
N CYS A 236 -9.11 -3.83 -0.50
CA CYS A 236 -9.58 -5.05 -1.17
C CYS A 236 -11.00 -5.46 -0.72
N ARG A 237 -11.27 -5.47 0.60
CA ARG A 237 -12.60 -5.78 1.15
C ARG A 237 -13.68 -4.80 0.71
N TYR A 238 -13.33 -3.54 0.45
CA TYR A 238 -14.28 -2.56 -0.06
C TYR A 238 -14.78 -2.91 -1.48
N PHE A 239 -13.89 -3.37 -2.36
CA PHE A 239 -14.25 -3.75 -3.73
C PHE A 239 -14.74 -5.19 -3.87
N ASP A 240 -14.32 -6.07 -2.98
CA ASP A 240 -14.77 -7.46 -2.87
C ASP A 240 -15.09 -7.78 -1.40
N PRO A 241 -16.34 -7.61 -0.95
CA PRO A 241 -16.73 -7.91 0.43
C PRO A 241 -16.55 -9.38 0.84
N ALA A 242 -16.42 -10.30 -0.12
CA ALA A 242 -16.14 -11.70 0.15
C ALA A 242 -14.63 -11.97 0.32
N PHE A 243 -13.78 -11.00 0.00
CA PHE A 243 -12.33 -11.12 0.14
C PHE A 243 -11.94 -11.28 1.61
N SER A 244 -11.24 -12.38 1.88
CA SER A 244 -10.57 -12.63 3.15
C SER A 244 -9.12 -13.01 2.88
N ASP A 245 -8.18 -12.30 3.51
CA ASP A 245 -6.78 -12.70 3.49
C ASP A 245 -6.57 -13.81 4.53
N GLU A 246 -6.76 -15.06 4.11
CA GLU A 246 -6.63 -16.28 4.95
C GLU A 246 -5.23 -16.41 5.59
N ARG A 247 -4.24 -15.64 5.12
CA ARG A 247 -2.87 -15.66 5.64
C ARG A 247 -2.66 -14.62 6.75
N GLU A 248 -3.66 -13.80 7.10
CA GLU A 248 -3.54 -12.87 8.23
C GLU A 248 -3.20 -13.66 9.52
N ASN A 249 -2.18 -13.22 10.28
CA ASN A 249 -1.69 -13.92 11.47
C ASN A 249 -1.12 -15.35 11.27
N ILE A 250 -0.85 -15.82 10.04
CA ILE A 250 -0.35 -17.19 9.81
C ILE A 250 1.02 -17.48 10.45
N LEU A 251 1.80 -16.43 10.76
CA LEU A 251 3.11 -16.51 11.43
C LEU A 251 3.03 -16.18 12.93
N ARG A 252 1.83 -16.17 13.53
CA ARG A 252 1.67 -15.90 14.97
C ARG A 252 2.53 -16.83 15.82
N GLY A 253 3.29 -16.24 16.74
CA GLY A 253 4.21 -16.97 17.62
C GLY A 253 5.48 -17.47 16.93
N LYS A 254 5.72 -17.07 15.67
CA LYS A 254 6.99 -17.31 14.97
C LYS A 254 7.87 -16.08 15.10
N ARG A 255 9.18 -16.33 15.24
CA ARG A 255 10.22 -15.32 15.20
C ARG A 255 10.89 -15.37 13.83
N VAL A 256 10.90 -14.26 13.12
CA VAL A 256 11.57 -14.13 11.82
C VAL A 256 12.79 -13.25 12.03
N VAL A 257 13.97 -13.78 11.71
CA VAL A 257 15.22 -13.02 11.73
C VAL A 257 15.50 -12.58 10.31
N ILE A 258 15.73 -11.28 10.11
CA ILE A 258 16.21 -10.75 8.84
C ILE A 258 17.63 -10.24 9.06
N VAL A 259 18.56 -10.73 8.26
CA VAL A 259 19.96 -10.34 8.34
C VAL A 259 20.22 -9.29 7.27
N ALA A 260 20.57 -8.07 7.70
CA ALA A 260 20.98 -6.98 6.82
C ALA A 260 22.45 -6.62 7.07
N GLY A 261 23.17 -6.29 5.99
CA GLY A 261 24.52 -5.74 6.03
C GLY A 261 24.54 -4.23 5.82
N GLU A 262 25.71 -3.60 5.90
CA GLU A 262 25.86 -2.21 5.44
C GLU A 262 25.41 -2.09 3.97
N ASP A 263 24.79 -0.96 3.62
CA ASP A 263 24.23 -0.67 2.29
C ASP A 263 23.16 -1.69 1.82
N PHE A 264 22.35 -2.22 2.74
CA PHE A 264 21.16 -2.99 2.38
C PHE A 264 20.15 -2.13 1.59
N GLU A 265 19.32 -2.77 0.77
CA GLU A 265 18.25 -2.09 0.02
C GLU A 265 17.02 -1.92 0.92
N ASP A 266 16.59 -0.66 1.10
CA ASP A 266 15.56 -0.28 2.08
C ASP A 266 14.18 -0.91 1.82
N VAL A 267 13.79 -1.11 0.56
CA VAL A 267 12.51 -1.71 0.16
C VAL A 267 12.53 -3.21 0.42
N GLU A 268 13.60 -3.89 0.00
CA GLU A 268 13.82 -5.33 0.21
C GLU A 268 13.93 -5.69 1.70
N LEU A 269 14.22 -4.71 2.56
CA LEU A 269 14.12 -4.87 4.00
C LEU A 269 12.71 -4.55 4.53
N VAL A 270 12.23 -3.33 4.32
CA VAL A 270 11.07 -2.80 5.04
C VAL A 270 9.76 -3.39 4.52
N VAL A 271 9.59 -3.60 3.21
CA VAL A 271 8.35 -4.16 2.67
C VAL A 271 8.10 -5.58 3.19
N PRO A 272 9.10 -6.50 3.20
CA PRO A 272 8.96 -7.79 3.86
C PRO A 272 8.70 -7.70 5.37
N VAL A 273 9.37 -6.79 6.10
CA VAL A 273 9.11 -6.57 7.53
C VAL A 273 7.64 -6.21 7.77
N LEU A 274 7.10 -5.25 7.02
CA LEU A 274 5.69 -4.84 7.12
C LEU A 274 4.74 -6.01 6.89
N GLU A 275 5.01 -6.83 5.87
CA GLU A 275 4.22 -8.02 5.59
C GLU A 275 4.35 -9.05 6.72
N PHE A 276 5.55 -9.38 7.20
CA PHE A 276 5.74 -10.33 8.29
C PHE A 276 5.03 -9.91 9.58
N LEU A 277 5.07 -8.62 9.92
CA LEU A 277 4.32 -8.06 11.05
C LEU A 277 2.80 -8.21 10.84
N PHE A 278 2.29 -7.93 9.65
CA PHE A 278 0.87 -8.17 9.31
C PHE A 278 0.49 -9.66 9.41
N ARG A 279 1.41 -10.55 9.03
CA ARG A 279 1.28 -12.01 9.18
C ARG A 279 1.45 -12.47 10.63
N GLY A 280 1.68 -11.57 11.58
CA GLY A 280 1.73 -11.86 13.02
C GLY A 280 3.06 -12.39 13.54
N ALA A 281 4.13 -12.31 12.75
CA ALA A 281 5.47 -12.68 13.20
C ALA A 281 6.04 -11.63 14.18
N GLU A 282 6.89 -12.09 15.09
CA GLU A 282 7.86 -11.23 15.78
C GLU A 282 9.10 -11.11 14.88
N VAL A 283 9.40 -9.91 14.39
CA VAL A 283 10.54 -9.67 13.49
C VAL A 283 11.72 -9.15 14.30
N CYS A 284 12.87 -9.80 14.16
CA CYS A 284 14.16 -9.37 14.70
C CYS A 284 15.05 -8.94 13.52
N LEU A 285 15.47 -7.69 13.56
CA LEU A 285 16.44 -7.09 12.63
C LEU A 285 17.82 -7.06 13.30
#